data_AF-A0A246ISN9-F1
#
_entry.id   AF-A0A246ISN9-F1
#
_cell.length_a   1.000
_cell.length_b   1.000
_cell.length_c   1.000
_cell.angle_alpha   90.00
_cell.angle_beta   90.00
_cell.angle_gamma   90.00
#
_symmetry.space_group_name_H-M   'P 1'
#
loop_
_entity.id
_entity.type
_entity.pdbx_description
1 polymer ?
#
loop_
_entity_poly.entity_id
_entity_poly.type
_entity_poly.pdbx_seq_one_letter_code
_entity_poly.pdbx_strand_id
1 'polypeptide(L)'
;MSHYRLNLFIQPEHAKRLDELAAKKGVSKSSIVAAALASWLSPDAADQREAAIAKRLDRLSRQADRMERDQNIAIETLALFIRYYLTVSTPVPEAHQDAARAQGKARFEQFTEQLGRHLLRGRSLVRDVVEELHPDPMRMEDAAAAAQAQERAS
;
A
#
# COMPACT_ATOMS: atom_id res chain seq x y z
N MET A 1 44.91 -16.99 13.70
CA MET A 1 44.27 -18.14 13.02
C MET A 1 45.21 -18.63 11.93
N SER A 2 45.38 -19.94 11.77
CA SER A 2 46.17 -20.49 10.66
C SER A 2 45.46 -20.17 9.34
N HIS A 3 46.15 -19.54 8.40
CA HIS A 3 45.62 -19.25 7.07
C HIS A 3 46.13 -20.30 6.08
N TYR A 4 45.20 -21.02 5.44
CA TYR A 4 45.52 -21.94 4.35
C TYR A 4 45.43 -21.21 3.01
N ARG A 5 46.49 -21.31 2.20
CA ARG A 5 46.51 -20.76 0.85
C ARG A 5 45.99 -21.81 -0.13
N LEU A 6 44.91 -21.48 -0.83
CA LEU A 6 44.34 -22.27 -1.91
C LEU A 6 44.62 -21.57 -3.25
N ASN A 7 45.15 -22.29 -4.24
CA ASN A 7 45.21 -21.83 -5.62
C ASN A 7 44.03 -22.49 -6.37
N LEU A 8 43.08 -21.67 -6.83
CA LEU A 8 41.84 -22.12 -7.45
C LEU A 8 41.74 -21.54 -8.85
N PHE A 9 41.22 -22.31 -9.80
CA PHE A 9 40.85 -21.80 -11.10
C PHE A 9 39.44 -21.20 -11.02
N ILE A 10 39.30 -19.96 -11.45
CA ILE A 10 38.02 -19.27 -11.55
C ILE A 10 37.83 -18.74 -12.97
N GLN A 11 36.60 -18.74 -13.45
CA GLN A 11 36.27 -18.16 -14.75
C GLN A 11 36.69 -16.68 -14.80
N PRO A 12 37.26 -16.19 -15.92
CA PRO A 12 37.75 -14.81 -16.03
C PRO A 12 36.68 -13.76 -15.70
N GLU A 13 35.42 -14.02 -16.06
CA GLU A 13 34.30 -13.14 -15.74
C GLU A 13 34.04 -13.04 -14.23
N HIS A 14 34.15 -14.16 -13.50
CA HIS A 14 34.00 -14.18 -12.05
C HIS A 14 35.15 -13.46 -11.35
N ALA A 15 36.38 -13.59 -11.87
CA ALA A 15 37.53 -12.84 -11.37
C ALA A 15 37.30 -11.33 -11.51
N LYS A 16 36.82 -10.88 -12.67
CA LYS A 16 36.50 -9.46 -12.90
C LYS A 16 35.43 -8.94 -11.95
N ARG A 17 34.32 -9.67 -11.79
CA ARG A 17 33.24 -9.29 -10.86
C ARG A 17 33.71 -9.28 -9.39
N LEU A 18 34.60 -10.19 -9.00
CA LEU A 18 35.20 -10.21 -7.67
C LEU A 18 36.09 -8.99 -7.41
N ASP A 19 36.85 -8.56 -8.43
CA ASP A 19 37.71 -7.39 -8.37
C ASP A 19 36.91 -6.10 -8.21
N GLU A 20 35.85 -5.94 -9.03
CA GLU A 20 34.91 -4.83 -8.93
C GLU A 20 34.23 -4.78 -7.56
N LEU A 21 33.82 -5.94 -7.04
CA LEU A 21 33.17 -6.03 -5.73
C LEU A 21 34.12 -5.70 -4.58
N ALA A 22 35.36 -6.18 -4.66
CA ALA A 22 36.42 -5.87 -3.70
C ALA A 22 36.72 -4.37 -3.66
N ALA A 23 36.87 -3.75 -4.83
CA ALA A 23 37.08 -2.30 -4.95
C ALA A 23 35.89 -1.50 -4.41
N LYS A 24 34.66 -1.87 -4.79
CA LYS A 24 33.43 -1.19 -4.35
C LYS A 24 33.23 -1.27 -2.83
N LYS A 25 33.59 -2.39 -2.20
CA LYS A 25 33.40 -2.62 -0.77
C LYS A 25 34.63 -2.25 0.08
N GLY A 26 35.78 -1.94 -0.53
CA GLY A 26 37.01 -1.63 0.19
C GLY A 26 37.59 -2.81 0.99
N VAL A 27 37.37 -4.04 0.53
CA VAL A 27 37.81 -5.28 1.22
C VAL A 27 38.64 -6.16 0.30
N SER A 28 39.45 -7.06 0.87
CA SER A 28 40.26 -7.99 0.06
C SER A 28 39.40 -9.07 -0.62
N LYS A 29 39.85 -9.53 -1.78
CA LYS A 29 39.22 -10.65 -2.52
C LYS A 29 39.12 -11.90 -1.65
N SER A 30 40.19 -12.22 -0.89
CA SER A 30 40.22 -13.35 0.04
C SER A 30 39.19 -13.21 1.16
N SER A 31 38.93 -11.99 1.67
CA SER A 31 37.88 -11.75 2.66
C SER A 31 36.49 -12.02 2.09
N ILE A 32 36.22 -11.57 0.86
CA ILE A 32 34.96 -11.86 0.17
C ILE A 32 34.77 -13.37 -0.05
N VAL A 33 35.80 -14.07 -0.56
CA VAL A 33 35.73 -15.51 -0.81
C VAL A 33 35.56 -16.29 0.50
N ALA A 34 36.27 -15.92 1.57
CA ALA A 34 36.13 -16.55 2.87
C ALA A 34 34.72 -16.34 3.46
N ALA A 35 34.17 -15.12 3.35
CA ALA A 35 32.81 -14.82 3.79
C ALA A 35 31.75 -15.58 2.97
N ALA A 36 31.93 -15.66 1.66
CA ALA A 36 31.04 -16.41 0.78
C ALA A 36 31.07 -17.91 1.10
N LEU A 37 32.26 -18.48 1.31
CA LEU A 37 32.44 -19.88 1.67
C LEU A 37 31.86 -20.20 3.05
N ALA A 38 32.10 -19.34 4.04
CA ALA A 38 31.50 -19.46 5.37
C ALA A 38 29.98 -19.39 5.32
N SER A 39 29.42 -18.49 4.50
CA SER A 39 27.97 -18.40 4.28
C SER A 39 27.41 -19.61 3.55
N TRP A 40 28.16 -20.21 2.62
CA TRP A 40 27.74 -21.39 1.85
C TRP A 40 27.76 -22.67 2.70
N LEU A 41 28.76 -22.80 3.57
CA LEU A 41 28.94 -23.96 4.44
C LEU A 41 28.13 -23.88 5.75
N SER A 42 27.43 -22.77 6.01
CA SER A 42 26.59 -22.62 7.20
C SER A 42 25.27 -23.39 7.02
N PRO A 43 24.98 -24.40 7.86
CA PRO A 43 23.71 -25.15 7.81
C PRO A 43 22.48 -24.23 7.94
N ASP A 44 22.60 -23.17 8.73
CA ASP A 44 21.49 -22.30 9.08
C ASP A 44 21.11 -21.31 7.96
N ALA A 45 22.00 -21.03 7.01
CA ALA A 45 21.78 -19.95 6.05
C ALA A 45 20.68 -20.28 5.03
N ALA A 46 20.55 -21.54 4.64
CA ALA A 46 19.46 -22.00 3.77
C ALA A 46 18.14 -22.06 4.54
N ASP A 47 18.14 -22.71 5.70
CA ASP A 47 16.96 -22.90 6.54
C ASP A 47 16.36 -21.57 7.03
N GLN A 48 17.21 -20.60 7.43
CA GLN A 48 16.74 -19.27 7.83
C GLN A 48 16.11 -18.50 6.67
N ARG A 49 16.65 -18.62 5.44
CA ARG A 49 16.07 -17.98 4.25
C ARG A 49 14.73 -18.61 3.91
N GLU A 50 14.64 -19.94 3.94
CA GLU A 50 13.40 -20.66 3.68
C GLU A 50 12.33 -20.34 4.72
N ALA A 51 12.68 -20.33 6.01
CA ALA A 51 11.78 -19.91 7.08
C ALA A 51 11.30 -18.45 6.94
N ALA A 52 12.19 -17.53 6.53
CA ALA A 52 11.82 -16.14 6.28
C ALA A 52 10.86 -16.00 5.09
N ILE A 53 11.04 -16.79 4.04
CA ILE A 53 10.13 -16.84 2.88
C ILE A 53 8.78 -17.42 3.31
N ALA A 54 8.76 -18.55 4.01
CA ALA A 54 7.54 -19.17 4.52
C ALA A 54 6.72 -18.20 5.40
N LYS A 55 7.40 -17.46 6.29
CA LYS A 55 6.76 -16.44 7.14
C LYS A 55 6.17 -15.29 6.32
N ARG A 56 6.83 -14.86 5.25
CA ARG A 56 6.30 -13.83 4.33
C ARG A 56 5.08 -14.35 3.57
N LEU A 57 5.11 -15.60 3.13
CA LEU A 57 3.98 -16.24 2.44
C LEU A 57 2.78 -16.39 3.37
N ASP A 58 2.96 -16.85 4.61
CA ASP A 58 1.89 -16.91 5.62
C ASP A 58 1.27 -15.53 5.87
N ARG A 59 2.10 -14.47 5.98
CA ARG A 59 1.61 -13.10 6.12
C ARG A 59 0.78 -12.66 4.90
N LEU A 60 1.20 -12.99 3.69
CA LEU A 60 0.46 -12.67 2.47
C LEU A 60 -0.87 -13.44 2.41
N SER A 61 -0.88 -14.72 2.76
CA SER A 61 -2.11 -15.53 2.83
C SER A 61 -3.12 -14.89 3.79
N ARG A 62 -2.69 -14.56 5.02
CA ARG A 62 -3.57 -13.90 6.00
C ARG A 62 -4.06 -12.54 5.54
N GLN A 63 -3.28 -11.83 4.72
CA GLN A 63 -3.73 -10.57 4.14
C GLN A 63 -4.79 -10.81 3.06
N ALA A 64 -4.62 -11.83 2.22
CA ALA A 64 -5.61 -12.24 1.24
C ALA A 64 -6.93 -12.66 1.91
N ASP A 65 -6.87 -13.49 2.96
CA ASP A 65 -8.07 -13.92 3.71
C ASP A 65 -8.84 -12.73 4.32
N ARG A 66 -8.10 -11.72 4.82
CA ARG A 66 -8.72 -10.47 5.32
C ARG A 66 -9.35 -9.66 4.18
N MET A 67 -8.65 -9.51 3.06
CA MET A 67 -9.18 -8.80 1.90
C MET A 67 -10.43 -9.48 1.33
N GLU A 68 -10.46 -10.81 1.28
CA GLU A 68 -11.64 -11.55 0.86
C GLU A 68 -12.82 -11.30 1.79
N ARG A 69 -12.60 -11.33 3.11
CA ARG A 69 -13.64 -11.01 4.09
C ARG A 69 -14.16 -9.58 3.92
N ASP A 70 -13.26 -8.60 3.83
CA ASP A 70 -13.64 -7.19 3.68
C ASP A 70 -14.40 -6.97 2.36
N GLN A 71 -14.01 -7.67 1.30
CA GLN A 71 -14.70 -7.65 0.01
C GLN A 71 -16.11 -8.25 0.10
N ASN A 72 -16.29 -9.35 0.83
CA ASN A 72 -17.61 -9.96 1.06
C ASN A 72 -18.51 -9.01 1.86
N ILE A 73 -17.99 -8.37 2.91
CA ILE A 73 -18.73 -7.36 3.69
C ILE A 73 -19.15 -6.19 2.79
N ALA A 74 -18.27 -5.71 1.91
CA ALA A 74 -18.59 -4.64 0.97
C ALA A 74 -19.71 -5.05 -0.02
N ILE A 75 -19.67 -6.29 -0.52
CA ILE A 75 -20.71 -6.85 -1.41
C ILE A 75 -22.06 -6.93 -0.68
N GLU A 76 -22.08 -7.49 0.53
CA GLU A 76 -23.29 -7.59 1.34
C GLU A 76 -23.88 -6.21 1.66
N THR A 77 -23.03 -5.26 2.03
CA THR A 77 -23.43 -3.88 2.31
C THR A 77 -24.04 -3.22 1.08
N LEU A 78 -23.43 -3.39 -0.09
CA LEU A 78 -23.95 -2.85 -1.35
C LEU A 78 -25.29 -3.49 -1.73
N ALA A 79 -25.43 -4.81 -1.55
CA ALA A 79 -26.68 -5.51 -1.80
C ALA A 79 -27.81 -4.99 -0.89
N LEU A 80 -27.52 -4.79 0.40
CA LEU A 80 -28.47 -4.19 1.34
C LEU A 80 -28.85 -2.76 0.95
N PHE A 81 -27.87 -1.95 0.54
CA PHE A 81 -28.11 -0.59 0.05
C PHE A 81 -29.01 -0.58 -1.19
N ILE A 82 -28.73 -1.42 -2.20
CA ILE A 82 -29.54 -1.52 -3.41
C ILE A 82 -30.97 -1.96 -3.07
N ARG A 83 -31.12 -2.97 -2.20
CA ARG A 83 -32.44 -3.43 -1.76
C ARG A 83 -33.21 -2.32 -1.07
N TYR A 84 -32.56 -1.60 -0.14
CA TYR A 84 -33.15 -0.47 0.53
C TYR A 84 -33.59 0.60 -0.47
N TYR A 85 -32.67 1.02 -1.35
CA TYR A 85 -32.95 2.01 -2.39
C TYR A 85 -34.16 1.65 -3.25
N LEU A 86 -34.26 0.41 -3.73
CA LEU A 86 -35.42 -0.04 -4.53
C LEU A 86 -36.71 -0.15 -3.72
N THR A 87 -36.63 -0.27 -2.39
CA THR A 87 -37.80 -0.38 -1.51
C THR A 87 -38.38 0.99 -1.16
N VAL A 88 -37.53 1.98 -0.87
CA VAL A 88 -37.97 3.34 -0.48
C VAL A 88 -38.04 4.33 -1.65
N SER A 89 -37.40 4.05 -2.79
CA SER A 89 -37.43 4.96 -3.93
C SER A 89 -38.85 5.07 -4.49
N THR A 90 -39.38 6.29 -4.50
CA THR A 90 -40.70 6.56 -5.08
C THR A 90 -40.61 6.40 -6.61
N PRO A 91 -41.48 5.59 -7.24
CA PRO A 91 -41.44 5.40 -8.68
C PRO A 91 -41.72 6.73 -9.40
N VAL A 92 -40.91 7.03 -10.41
CA VAL A 92 -41.07 8.24 -11.22
C VAL A 92 -42.22 8.03 -12.21
N PRO A 93 -43.17 8.98 -12.31
CA PRO A 93 -44.23 8.92 -13.32
C PRO A 93 -43.66 8.75 -14.74
N GLU A 94 -44.34 8.00 -15.60
CA GLU A 94 -43.85 7.65 -16.93
C GLU A 94 -43.47 8.89 -17.76
N ALA A 95 -44.30 9.94 -17.69
CA ALA A 95 -44.06 11.23 -18.36
C ALA A 95 -42.76 11.95 -17.94
N HIS A 96 -42.17 11.58 -16.81
CA HIS A 96 -40.94 12.19 -16.27
C HIS A 96 -39.75 11.22 -16.25
N GLN A 97 -39.91 9.99 -16.75
CA GLN A 97 -38.83 8.99 -16.70
C GLN A 97 -37.57 9.43 -17.45
N ASP A 98 -37.72 9.98 -18.66
CA ASP A 98 -36.56 10.39 -19.46
C ASP A 98 -35.81 11.57 -18.83
N ALA A 99 -36.54 12.54 -18.27
CA ALA A 99 -35.96 13.65 -17.51
C ALA A 99 -35.23 13.15 -16.25
N ALA A 100 -35.82 12.22 -15.50
CA ALA A 100 -35.20 11.64 -14.31
C ALA A 100 -33.97 10.79 -14.65
N ARG A 101 -33.99 10.02 -15.74
CA ARG A 101 -32.83 9.27 -16.26
C ARG A 101 -31.70 10.21 -16.67
N ALA A 102 -32.01 11.28 -17.41
CA ALA A 102 -31.03 12.28 -17.82
C ALA A 102 -30.39 12.97 -16.60
N GLN A 103 -31.19 13.34 -15.61
CA GLN A 103 -30.70 13.95 -14.38
C GLN A 103 -29.84 12.96 -13.56
N GLY A 104 -30.26 11.70 -13.46
CA GLY A 104 -29.49 10.65 -12.78
C GLY A 104 -28.13 10.43 -13.43
N LYS A 105 -28.09 10.37 -14.76
CA LYS A 105 -26.84 10.27 -15.53
C LYS A 105 -25.92 11.47 -15.27
N ALA A 106 -26.43 12.69 -15.36
CA ALA A 106 -25.64 13.90 -15.12
C ALA A 106 -25.05 13.94 -13.70
N ARG A 107 -25.85 13.58 -12.68
CA ARG A 107 -25.37 13.49 -11.29
C ARG A 107 -24.29 12.42 -11.11
N PHE A 108 -24.46 11.26 -11.75
CA PHE A 108 -23.49 10.17 -11.68
C PHE A 108 -22.16 10.52 -12.37
N GLU A 109 -22.21 11.21 -13.52
CA GLU A 109 -21.01 11.72 -14.20
C GLU A 109 -20.24 12.70 -13.31
N GLN A 110 -20.94 13.67 -12.71
CA GLN A 110 -20.33 14.62 -11.77
C GLN A 110 -19.69 13.91 -10.56
N PHE A 111 -20.40 12.94 -9.97
CA PHE A 111 -19.86 12.12 -8.88
C PHE A 111 -18.59 11.39 -9.30
N THR A 112 -18.61 10.72 -10.46
CA THR A 112 -17.47 9.95 -10.97
C THR A 112 -16.27 10.84 -11.23
N GLU A 113 -16.49 12.04 -11.77
CA GLU A 113 -15.43 13.02 -11.98
C GLU A 113 -14.83 13.49 -10.63
N GLN A 114 -15.66 13.81 -9.64
CA GLN A 114 -15.18 14.20 -8.31
C GLN A 114 -14.41 13.07 -7.62
N LEU A 115 -14.91 11.83 -7.70
CA LEU A 115 -14.23 10.65 -7.16
C LEU A 115 -12.88 10.43 -7.86
N GLY A 116 -12.83 10.54 -9.19
CA GLY A 116 -11.60 10.42 -9.96
C GLY A 116 -10.56 11.47 -9.56
N ARG A 117 -10.98 12.75 -9.43
CA ARG A 117 -10.11 13.83 -8.94
C ARG A 117 -9.61 13.56 -7.52
N HIS A 118 -10.44 12.99 -6.65
CA HIS A 118 -10.05 12.65 -5.29
C HIS A 118 -9.01 11.52 -5.22
N LEU A 119 -9.25 10.44 -5.98
CA LEU A 119 -8.33 9.30 -6.05
C LEU A 119 -6.95 9.71 -6.61
N LEU A 120 -6.91 10.57 -7.63
CA LEU A 120 -5.66 11.10 -8.19
C LEU A 120 -4.84 11.92 -7.18
N ARG A 121 -5.48 12.50 -6.16
CA ARG A 121 -4.78 13.22 -5.07
C ARG A 121 -4.18 12.27 -4.03
N GLY A 122 -4.43 10.97 -4.11
CA GLY A 122 -3.87 9.95 -3.22
C GLY A 122 -4.42 9.97 -1.80
N ARG A 123 -5.53 10.68 -1.55
CA ARG A 123 -6.15 10.77 -0.21
C ARG A 123 -7.20 9.67 -0.03
N SER A 124 -7.24 9.08 1.16
CA SER A 124 -8.25 8.08 1.50
C SER A 124 -9.55 8.78 1.88
N LEU A 125 -10.62 8.58 1.10
CA LEU A 125 -11.94 9.13 1.42
C LEU A 125 -12.44 8.67 2.79
N VAL A 126 -12.19 7.40 3.14
CA VAL A 126 -12.54 6.84 4.46
C VAL A 126 -11.82 7.60 5.57
N ARG A 127 -10.55 7.95 5.37
CA ARG A 127 -9.78 8.70 6.35
C ARG A 127 -10.31 10.12 6.50
N ASP A 128 -10.59 10.80 5.40
CA ASP A 128 -11.12 12.17 5.41
C ASP A 128 -12.47 12.22 6.15
N VAL A 129 -13.36 11.24 5.91
CA VAL A 129 -14.65 11.13 6.62
C VAL A 129 -14.45 10.84 8.11
N VAL A 130 -13.51 9.97 8.49
CA VAL A 130 -13.21 9.71 9.91
C VAL A 130 -12.66 10.96 10.60
N GLU A 131 -11.79 11.73 9.94
CA GLU A 131 -11.25 12.99 10.46
C GLU A 131 -12.35 14.07 10.59
N GLU A 132 -13.35 14.09 9.69
CA GLU A 132 -14.50 15.00 9.78
C GLU A 132 -15.50 14.62 10.88
N LEU A 133 -15.76 13.32 11.08
CA LEU A 133 -16.64 12.82 12.15
C LEU A 133 -16.00 12.90 13.53
N HIS A 134 -14.66 12.86 13.60
CA HIS A 134 -13.87 12.96 14.83
C HIS A 134 -12.78 14.03 14.68
N PRO A 135 -13.15 15.33 14.64
CA PRO A 135 -12.18 16.40 14.54
C PRO A 135 -11.31 16.46 15.81
N ASP A 136 -10.00 16.59 15.62
CA ASP A 136 -9.04 16.74 16.72
C ASP A 136 -9.28 18.09 17.43
N PRO A 137 -9.65 18.10 18.72
CA PRO A 137 -9.99 19.33 19.45
C PRO A 137 -8.84 20.34 19.47
N MET A 138 -7.58 19.90 19.46
CA MET A 138 -6.44 20.83 19.42
C MET A 138 -6.34 21.58 18.08
N ARG A 139 -6.67 20.94 16.96
CA ARG A 139 -6.66 21.60 15.64
C ARG A 139 -7.82 22.58 15.46
N MET A 140 -8.95 22.34 16.17
CA MET A 140 -10.06 23.29 16.20
C MET A 140 -9.73 24.56 16.97
N GLU A 141 -9.00 24.45 18.09
CA GLU A 141 -8.52 25.60 18.86
C GLU A 141 -7.51 26.44 18.05
N ASP A 142 -6.59 25.79 17.35
CA ASP A 142 -5.62 26.47 16.46
C ASP A 142 -6.31 27.18 15.28
N ALA A 143 -7.30 26.54 14.65
CA ALA A 143 -8.06 27.13 13.55
C ALA A 143 -8.95 28.30 14.02
N ALA A 144 -9.56 28.19 15.21
CA ALA A 144 -10.32 29.28 15.82
C ALA A 144 -9.43 30.46 16.20
N ALA A 145 -8.23 30.21 16.73
CA ALA A 145 -7.25 31.25 17.03
C ALA A 145 -6.75 31.97 15.76
N ALA A 146 -6.54 31.23 14.66
CA ALA A 146 -6.14 31.80 13.37
C ALA A 146 -7.25 32.67 12.74
N ALA A 147 -8.51 32.22 12.80
CA ALA A 147 -9.65 32.99 12.30
C ALA A 147 -9.86 34.30 13.10
N GLN A 148 -9.73 34.24 14.43
CA GLN A 148 -9.81 35.43 15.29
C GLN A 148 -8.66 36.41 15.06
N ALA A 149 -7.47 35.91 14.72
CA ALA A 149 -6.33 36.76 14.37
C ALA A 149 -6.53 37.47 13.02
N GLN A 150 -7.19 36.82 12.05
CA GLN A 150 -7.53 37.44 10.76
C GLN A 150 -8.64 38.50 10.89
N GLU A 151 -9.67 38.26 11.70
CA GLU A 151 -10.74 39.26 11.96
C GLU A 151 -10.24 40.50 12.70
N ARG A 152 -9.20 40.38 13.52
CA ARG A 152 -8.59 41.53 14.22
C ARG A 152 -7.63 42.33 13.35
N ALA A 153 -7.22 41.78 12.20
CA ALA A 153 -6.30 42.40 11.26
C ALA A 153 -7.00 43.09 10.07
N SER A 154 -8.32 42.92 9.95
CA SER A 154 -9.21 43.59 8.98
C SER A 154 -9.97 44.74 9.61
#